data_AF-A0AAE5P4V4-F1
#
_entry.id   AF-A0AAE5P4V4-F1
#
_cell.length_a   1.000
_cell.length_b   1.000
_cell.length_c   1.000
_cell.angle_alpha   90.00
_cell.angle_beta   90.00
_cell.angle_gamma   90.00
#
_symmetry.space_group_name_H-M   'P 1'
#
loop_
_entity.id
_entity.type
_entity.pdbx_description
1 polymer ?
#
loop_
_entity_poly.entity_id
_entity_poly.type
_entity_poly.pdbx_seq_one_letter_code
_entity_poly.pdbx_strand_id
1 'polypeptide(L)' 'MLQVRLMGKQEEINEAIKQFAQNYHIEHQSKEYTRSANPKYERKKDTRVYLSMHLKDK' A
#
# COMPACT_ATOMS: atom_id res chain seq x y z
N MET A 1 8.19 -13.55 5.44
CA MET A 1 7.75 -12.14 5.50
C MET A 1 7.82 -11.55 4.10
N LEU A 2 6.72 -11.01 3.60
CA LEU A 2 6.59 -10.40 2.28
C LEU A 2 6.44 -8.89 2.45
N GLN A 3 7.23 -8.12 1.70
CA GLN A 3 7.14 -6.66 1.68
C GLN A 3 6.69 -6.21 0.29
N VAL A 4 5.61 -5.44 0.23
CA VAL A 4 5.00 -4.99 -1.02
C VAL A 4 4.81 -3.48 -1.00
N ARG A 5 5.06 -2.84 -2.13
CA ARG A 5 4.77 -1.42 -2.34
C ARG A 5 3.60 -1.28 -3.31
N LEU A 6 2.51 -0.69 -2.84
CA LEU A 6 1.36 -0.34 -3.66
C LEU A 6 1.42 1.13 -4.08
N MET A 7 1.09 1.40 -5.34
CA MET A 7 0.99 2.74 -5.90
C MET A 7 -0.25 2.83 -6.79
N GLY A 8 -1.03 3.89 -6.63
CA GLY A 8 -2.25 4.08 -7.40
C GLY A 8 -3.23 5.01 -6.71
N LYS A 9 -4.52 4.91 -7.05
CA LYS A 9 -5.58 5.62 -6.33
C LYS A 9 -5.80 4.98 -4.97
N GLN A 10 -6.22 5.78 -3.99
CA GLN A 10 -6.50 5.29 -2.65
C GLN A 10 -7.53 4.16 -2.64
N GLU A 11 -8.57 4.27 -3.47
CA GLU A 11 -9.64 3.26 -3.59
C GLU A 11 -9.07 1.90 -4.04
N GLU A 12 -8.25 1.88 -5.08
CA GLU A 12 -7.61 0.67 -5.61
C GLU A 12 -6.66 0.03 -4.58
N ILE A 13 -5.92 0.85 -3.85
CA ILE A 13 -5.02 0.39 -2.78
C ILE A 13 -5.82 -0.26 -1.64
N ASN A 14 -6.94 0.35 -1.24
CA ASN A 14 -7.80 -0.19 -0.19
C ASN A 14 -8.41 -1.54 -0.60
N GLU A 15 -8.86 -1.67 -1.86
CA GLU A 15 -9.35 -2.94 -2.39
C GLU A 15 -8.26 -4.02 -2.41
N ALA A 16 -7.06 -3.67 -2.87
CA ALA A 16 -5.92 -4.59 -2.87
C ALA A 16 -5.58 -5.07 -1.45
N ILE A 17 -5.51 -4.15 -0.47
CA ILE A 17 -5.28 -4.49 0.94
C ILE A 17 -6.35 -5.45 1.46
N LYS A 18 -7.63 -5.23 1.12
CA LYS A 18 -8.73 -6.11 1.52
C LYS A 18 -8.60 -7.51 0.93
N GLN A 19 -8.14 -7.63 -0.32
CA GLN A 19 -7.87 -8.92 -0.95
C GLN A 19 -6.66 -9.63 -0.30
N PHE A 20 -5.58 -8.90 -0.01
CA PHE A 20 -4.42 -9.46 0.70
C PHE A 20 -4.80 -9.96 2.10
N ALA A 21 -5.63 -9.22 2.82
CA ALA A 21 -6.11 -9.58 4.15
C ALA A 21 -6.92 -10.89 4.20
N GLN A 22 -7.37 -11.44 3.06
CA GLN A 22 -8.01 -12.75 3.02
C GLN A 22 -7.00 -13.87 3.31
N ASN A 23 -5.84 -13.83 2.66
CA ASN A 23 -4.85 -14.91 2.66
C ASN A 23 -3.59 -14.60 3.50
N TYR A 24 -3.35 -13.32 3.80
CA TYR A 24 -2.17 -12.83 4.51
C TYR A 24 -2.57 -12.07 5.77
N HIS A 25 -1.73 -12.14 6.80
CA HIS A 25 -1.77 -11.24 7.95
C HIS A 25 -0.90 -10.02 7.67
N ILE A 26 -1.48 -8.81 7.77
CA ILE A 26 -0.77 -7.55 7.53
C ILE A 26 -0.19 -7.08 8.87
N GLU A 27 1.14 -7.12 8.99
CA GLU A 27 1.86 -6.71 10.19
C GLU A 27 2.08 -5.21 10.25
N HIS A 28 2.33 -4.59 9.09
CA HIS A 28 2.63 -3.19 9.01
C HIS A 28 2.04 -2.57 7.75
N GLN A 29 1.35 -1.44 7.92
CA GLN A 29 0.92 -0.58 6.85
C GLN A 29 1.49 0.82 7.09
N SER A 30 2.26 1.33 6.13
CA SER A 30 2.77 2.69 6.22
C SER A 30 1.66 3.72 6.13
N LYS A 31 1.87 4.91 6.70
CA LYS A 31 1.03 6.07 6.44
C LYS A 31 0.96 6.36 4.93
N GLU A 32 -0.17 6.87 4.48
CA GLU A 32 -0.37 7.27 3.08
C GLU A 32 0.59 8.39 2.71
N TYR A 33 1.52 8.10 1.80
CA TYR A 33 2.41 9.11 1.25
C TYR A 33 1.76 9.69 -0.01
N THR A 34 1.14 10.86 0.14
CA THR A 34 0.50 11.61 -0.95
C THR A 34 1.33 12.79 -1.44
N ARG A 35 2.39 13.17 -0.70
CA ARG A 35 3.25 14.31 -1.04
C ARG A 35 4.53 13.86 -1.76
N SER A 36 4.65 14.29 -3.02
CA SER A 36 5.95 14.41 -3.67
C SER A 36 6.49 15.81 -3.39
N ALA A 37 7.68 15.91 -2.78
CA ALA A 37 8.38 17.19 -2.59
C ALA A 37 8.98 17.75 -3.90
N ASN A 38 8.86 17.01 -5.01
CA ASN A 38 9.40 17.39 -6.30
C ASN A 38 8.31 18.05 -7.16
N PRO A 39 8.49 19.33 -7.58
CA PRO A 39 7.52 20.09 -8.38
C PRO A 39 7.13 19.39 -9.70
N LYS A 40 8.02 18.58 -10.27
CA LYS A 40 7.76 17.79 -11.50
C LYS A 40 6.58 16.82 -11.35
N TYR A 41 6.25 16.43 -10.12
CA TYR A 41 5.22 15.43 -9.80
C TYR A 41 4.08 16.00 -8.94
N GLU A 42 4.02 17.32 -8.78
CA GLU A 42 3.01 18.01 -7.96
C GLU A 42 1.56 17.63 -8.32
N ARG A 43 1.32 17.31 -9.60
CA ARG A 43 0.01 16.91 -10.14
C ARG A 43 -0.23 15.41 -10.19
N LYS A 44 0.79 14.57 -9.97
CA LYS A 44 0.64 13.11 -9.87
C LYS A 44 0.54 12.73 -8.39
N LYS A 45 -0.67 12.86 -7.84
CA LYS A 45 -1.01 12.42 -6.48
C LYS A 45 -1.16 10.89 -6.45
N ASP A 46 -0.11 10.17 -6.81
CA ASP A 46 -0.10 8.71 -6.68
C ASP A 46 0.13 8.40 -5.20
N THR A 47 -0.88 7.82 -4.53
CA THR A 47 -0.73 7.40 -3.14
C THR A 47 0.20 6.20 -3.09
N ARG A 48 1.14 6.21 -2.15
CA ARG A 48 2.05 5.09 -1.93
C ARG A 48 1.84 4.51 -0.54
N VAL A 49 1.67 3.21 -0.48
CA VAL A 49 1.55 2.44 0.76
C VAL A 49 2.53 1.28 0.72
N TYR A 50 3.27 1.11 1.82
CA TYR A 50 4.18 0.01 2.03
C TYR A 50 3.52 -0.96 3.01
N LEU A 51 3.45 -2.23 2.62
CA LEU A 51 2.87 -3.31 3.39
C LEU A 51 3.95 -4.32 3.75
N SER A 52 3.98 -4.74 5.01
CA SER A 52 4.66 -5.96 5.46
C SER A 52 3.61 -6.97 5.88
N MET A 53 3.70 -8.19 5.36
CA MET A 53 2.71 -9.24 5.61
C MET A 53 3.34 -10.65 5.65
N HIS A 54 2.65 -11.60 6.26
CA HIS A 54 2.98 -13.02 6.21
C HIS A 54 1.76 -13.85 5.84
N LEU A 55 1.98 -15.04 5.26
CA LEU A 55 0.90 -15.99 4.98
C LEU A 55 0.19 -16.35 6.28
N LYS A 56 -1.15 -16.38 6.27
CA LYS A 56 -1.87 -16.95 7.40
C LYS A 56 -1.53 -18.44 7.48
N ASP A 57 -1.12 -18.90 8.65
CA ASP A 57 -1.09 -20.32 8.90
C ASP A 57 -2.52 -20.88 8.75
N LYS A 58 -2.62 -22.06 8.14
CA LYS A 58 -3.89 -22.75 7.88
C LYS A 58 -4.59 -23.16 9.17
#